data_AF-A0A453JVE1-F1
#
_entry.id   AF-A0A453JVE1-F1
#
_cell.length_a   1.000
_cell.length_b   1.000
_cell.length_c   1.000
_cell.angle_alpha   90.00
_cell.angle_beta   90.00
_cell.angle_gamma   90.00
#
_symmetry.space_group_name_H-M   'P 1'
#
loop_
_entity.id
_entity.type
_entity.pdbx_description
1 polymer ?
#
loop_
_entity_poly.entity_id
_entity_poly.type
_entity_poly.pdbx_seq_one_letter_code
_entity_poly.pdbx_strand_id
1 'polypeptide(L)'
;QPVIDVILFHGSWIVACNANAMQIRCVAHRACSGIPETVIITDMNYYPVSRYHFDLSGTAFGAMAKYGRHDELRHAGIIDMQFKRVPCQYPGLTVTFRVQHGSNPNYLAILVEYEDGAGDVSQVDIMESRLPDRAPTGYWTPMRESWGSIWRLDRLRPLQGPFSLRVTDESGRSLVADQVIPAYWQPNAAYRSLVQFDETLPMSLVTSGAASRRRLVLPMMYSAALTYVWPCVRSILAV
;
A
#
# COMPACT_ATOMS: atom_id res chain seq x y z
N GLN A 1 11.98 -7.78 1.49
CA GLN A 1 10.52 -7.83 1.34
C GLN A 1 9.96 -8.27 2.68
N PRO A 2 8.91 -7.62 3.22
CA PRO A 2 8.30 -8.09 4.46
C PRO A 2 7.78 -9.52 4.25
N VAL A 3 7.98 -10.38 5.24
CA VAL A 3 7.38 -11.71 5.22
C VAL A 3 5.89 -11.53 5.56
N ILE A 4 5.03 -12.01 4.67
CA ILE A 4 3.58 -11.91 4.82
C ILE A 4 3.14 -13.03 5.74
N ASP A 5 2.52 -12.69 6.88
CA ASP A 5 2.14 -13.68 7.88
C ASP A 5 0.75 -13.49 8.46
N VAL A 6 0.17 -14.62 8.77
CA VAL A 6 -1.18 -14.78 9.25
C VAL A 6 -1.09 -14.62 10.80
N ILE A 7 -2.02 -13.86 11.41
CA ILE A 7 -2.48 -13.92 12.84
C ILE A 7 -1.94 -12.94 13.92
N LEU A 8 -2.86 -12.10 14.49
CA LEU A 8 -3.17 -12.05 15.95
C LEU A 8 -4.51 -11.37 16.39
N PHE A 9 -4.86 -11.61 17.66
CA PHE A 9 -6.12 -11.52 18.43
C PHE A 9 -6.30 -10.23 19.29
N HIS A 10 -7.46 -9.54 19.16
CA HIS A 10 -8.41 -9.06 20.20
C HIS A 10 -9.33 -8.00 19.58
N GLY A 11 -10.61 -8.33 19.38
CA GLY A 11 -11.70 -7.34 19.27
C GLY A 11 -11.83 -6.52 17.99
N SER A 12 -10.91 -6.64 17.03
CA SER A 12 -11.06 -6.01 15.71
C SER A 12 -10.98 -7.05 14.60
N TRP A 13 -12.00 -7.08 13.73
CA TRP A 13 -12.22 -8.02 12.62
C TRP A 13 -11.31 -7.75 11.42
N ILE A 14 -10.08 -7.32 11.68
CA ILE A 14 -9.19 -6.71 10.70
C ILE A 14 -8.36 -7.83 10.05
N VAL A 15 -8.96 -8.51 9.08
CA VAL A 15 -8.23 -9.18 7.98
C VAL A 15 -7.80 -8.09 6.99
N ALA A 16 -6.96 -7.15 7.43
CA ALA A 16 -6.50 -6.07 6.58
C ALA A 16 -4.98 -6.04 6.58
N CYS A 17 -4.40 -6.23 5.40
CA CYS A 17 -2.97 -6.15 5.08
C CYS A 17 -2.38 -4.73 5.25
N ASN A 18 -2.92 -3.94 6.16
CA ASN A 18 -3.13 -2.53 5.90
C ASN A 18 -2.33 -1.67 6.88
N ALA A 19 -2.53 -1.82 8.21
CA ALA A 19 -1.73 -1.06 9.18
C ALA A 19 -1.30 -1.85 10.45
N ASN A 20 -1.15 -3.17 10.33
CA ASN A 20 -0.76 -4.04 11.43
C ASN A 20 0.60 -4.70 11.20
N ALA A 21 1.64 -3.90 10.95
CA ALA A 21 3.01 -4.39 11.00
C ALA A 21 3.44 -4.64 12.46
N MET A 22 4.06 -5.79 12.71
CA MET A 22 4.59 -6.18 14.01
C MET A 22 6.07 -6.50 13.86
N GLN A 23 6.89 -5.98 14.77
CA GLN A 23 8.25 -6.49 14.96
C GLN A 23 8.21 -7.62 15.97
N ILE A 24 8.63 -8.81 15.56
CA ILE A 24 8.72 -10.02 16.38
C ILE A 24 10.18 -10.41 16.60
N ARG A 25 10.49 -10.98 17.76
CA ARG A 25 11.86 -11.38 18.12
C ARG A 25 11.85 -12.53 19.10
N CYS A 26 12.62 -13.58 18.84
CA CYS A 26 12.82 -14.66 19.79
C CYS A 26 14.23 -14.60 20.42
N VAL A 27 14.34 -15.04 21.67
CA VAL A 27 15.61 -15.06 22.43
C VAL A 27 15.82 -16.34 23.24
N ALA A 28 14.75 -17.04 23.62
CA ALA A 28 14.82 -18.17 24.54
C ALA A 28 15.37 -19.46 23.90
N HIS A 29 15.05 -19.72 22.62
CA HIS A 29 15.50 -20.92 21.94
C HIS A 29 16.93 -20.76 21.40
N ARG A 30 17.77 -21.81 21.49
CA ARG A 30 19.19 -21.77 21.06
C ARG A 30 19.41 -21.39 19.60
N ALA A 31 18.40 -21.64 18.75
CA ALA A 31 18.41 -21.30 17.33
C ALA A 31 18.01 -19.83 17.06
N CYS A 32 17.47 -19.10 18.05
CA CYS A 32 17.08 -17.70 17.88
C CYS A 32 18.28 -16.82 17.54
N SER A 33 18.09 -15.91 16.57
CA SER A 33 19.08 -14.89 16.20
C SER A 33 19.14 -13.76 17.23
N GLY A 34 18.02 -13.47 17.91
CA GLY A 34 17.87 -12.28 18.75
C GLY A 34 17.68 -10.98 17.96
N ILE A 35 17.60 -11.06 16.63
CA ILE A 35 17.34 -9.95 15.70
C ILE A 35 15.83 -9.88 15.46
N PRO A 36 15.21 -8.69 15.52
CA PRO A 36 13.78 -8.55 15.26
C PRO A 36 13.47 -8.65 13.76
N GLU A 37 12.38 -9.35 13.44
CA GLU A 37 11.81 -9.46 12.10
C GLU A 37 10.48 -8.70 12.02
N THR A 38 10.18 -8.12 10.86
CA THR A 38 8.89 -7.43 10.65
C THR A 38 7.94 -8.32 9.87
N VAL A 39 6.76 -8.54 10.43
CA VAL A 39 5.67 -9.32 9.83
C VAL A 39 4.45 -8.43 9.66
N ILE A 40 3.65 -8.70 8.62
CA ILE A 40 2.37 -8.03 8.38
C ILE A 40 1.28 -9.01 8.75
N ILE A 41 0.33 -8.61 9.59
CA ILE A 41 -0.82 -9.45 9.95
C ILE A 41 -1.82 -9.51 8.79
N THR A 42 -2.08 -10.69 8.24
CA THR A 42 -2.99 -10.87 7.11
C THR A 42 -4.21 -11.73 7.36
N ASP A 43 -4.34 -12.30 8.56
CA ASP A 43 -5.43 -13.25 8.91
C ASP A 43 -5.53 -13.37 10.44
N MET A 44 -6.44 -14.19 10.94
CA MET A 44 -6.84 -14.25 12.34
C MET A 44 -6.97 -15.67 12.89
N ASN A 45 -6.63 -15.84 14.18
CA ASN A 45 -6.70 -17.12 14.87
C ASN A 45 -7.75 -17.03 15.96
N TYR A 46 -8.78 -17.86 15.86
CA TYR A 46 -9.90 -17.87 16.78
C TYR A 46 -9.67 -18.73 18.03
N TYR A 47 -8.54 -19.45 18.11
CA TYR A 47 -8.24 -20.39 19.18
C TYR A 47 -7.15 -19.82 20.11
N PRO A 48 -7.53 -19.11 21.20
CA PRO A 48 -6.56 -18.53 22.11
C PRO A 48 -5.93 -19.60 23.00
N VAL A 49 -4.67 -19.96 22.71
CA VAL A 49 -3.84 -20.82 23.56
C VAL A 49 -3.15 -20.02 24.68
N SER A 50 -3.02 -18.71 24.49
CA SER A 50 -2.41 -17.76 25.44
C SER A 50 -3.01 -16.36 25.27
N ARG A 51 -2.60 -15.39 26.12
CA ARG A 51 -3.03 -13.98 25.98
C ARG A 51 -2.66 -13.38 24.61
N TYR A 52 -1.49 -13.75 24.08
CA TYR A 52 -1.01 -13.33 22.77
C TYR A 52 -0.44 -14.55 22.04
N HIS A 53 -1.11 -14.99 20.98
CA HIS A 53 -0.74 -16.17 20.19
C HIS A 53 -0.60 -15.83 18.71
N PHE A 54 0.65 -15.81 18.22
CA PHE A 54 0.98 -15.65 16.79
C PHE A 54 1.12 -17.01 16.15
N ASP A 55 0.40 -17.25 15.06
CA ASP A 55 0.50 -18.46 14.25
C ASP A 55 1.14 -18.10 12.90
N LEU A 56 2.47 -17.95 12.97
CA LEU A 56 3.29 -17.46 11.87
C LEU A 56 3.41 -18.52 10.77
N SER A 57 3.54 -18.09 9.51
CA SER A 57 3.99 -19.00 8.47
C SER A 57 5.39 -19.53 8.80
N GLY A 58 5.71 -20.68 8.22
CA GLY A 58 7.06 -21.25 8.34
C GLY A 58 8.15 -20.27 7.89
N THR A 59 7.85 -19.33 7.00
CA THR A 59 8.82 -18.33 6.55
C THR A 59 9.16 -17.36 7.68
N ALA A 60 8.19 -16.70 8.33
CA ALA A 60 8.53 -15.79 9.44
C ALA A 60 9.01 -16.50 10.67
N PHE A 61 8.43 -17.66 11.00
CA PHE A 61 8.90 -18.44 12.14
C PHE A 61 10.38 -18.77 11.99
N GLY A 62 10.78 -19.23 10.80
CA GLY A 62 12.17 -19.53 10.48
C GLY A 62 13.06 -18.29 10.36
N ALA A 63 12.52 -17.14 9.96
CA ALA A 63 13.29 -15.89 9.80
C ALA A 63 13.89 -15.39 11.12
N MET A 64 13.23 -15.67 12.26
CA MET A 64 13.77 -15.36 13.59
C MET A 64 14.99 -16.21 14.00
N ALA A 65 15.36 -17.22 13.21
CA ALA A 65 16.49 -18.10 13.49
C ALA A 65 17.83 -17.52 13.05
N LYS A 66 18.92 -18.00 13.65
CA LYS A 66 20.28 -17.86 13.12
C LYS A 66 20.36 -18.47 11.72
N TYR A 67 21.22 -17.90 10.89
CA TYR A 67 21.49 -18.41 9.54
C TYR A 67 21.78 -19.92 9.56
N GLY A 68 21.10 -20.67 8.70
CA GLY A 68 21.24 -22.14 8.60
C GLY A 68 20.52 -22.94 9.71
N ARG A 69 19.80 -22.29 10.63
CA ARG A 69 19.07 -22.95 11.73
C ARG A 69 17.56 -22.72 11.68
N HIS A 70 17.05 -22.31 10.52
CA HIS A 70 15.63 -22.03 10.29
C HIS A 70 14.76 -23.25 10.62
N ASP A 71 15.12 -24.42 10.11
CA ASP A 71 14.36 -25.65 10.35
C ASP A 71 14.43 -26.08 11.82
N GLU A 72 15.60 -25.94 12.45
CA GLU A 72 15.72 -26.25 13.89
C GLU A 72 14.76 -25.39 14.72
N LEU A 73 14.62 -24.11 14.41
CA LEU A 73 13.66 -23.25 15.08
C LEU A 73 12.23 -23.70 14.79
N ARG A 74 11.86 -23.94 13.52
CA ARG A 74 10.51 -24.41 13.14
C ARG A 74 10.11 -25.70 13.85
N HIS A 75 11.03 -26.65 14.03
CA HIS A 75 10.75 -27.90 14.73
C HIS A 75 10.54 -27.74 16.24
N ALA A 76 10.83 -26.57 16.83
CA ALA A 76 10.46 -26.28 18.21
C ALA A 76 8.93 -26.16 18.38
N GLY A 77 8.18 -25.89 17.30
CA GLY A 77 6.74 -25.77 17.31
C GLY A 77 6.28 -24.46 17.95
N ILE A 78 6.19 -24.43 19.29
CA ILE A 78 5.75 -23.26 20.05
C ILE A 78 6.96 -22.65 20.76
N ILE A 79 7.16 -21.35 20.59
CA ILE A 79 8.23 -20.59 21.26
C ILE A 79 7.69 -19.31 21.88
N ASP A 80 8.30 -18.89 22.98
CA ASP A 80 8.10 -17.56 23.52
C ASP A 80 8.83 -16.51 22.68
N MET A 81 8.14 -15.41 22.40
CA MET A 81 8.67 -14.30 21.60
C MET A 81 8.27 -12.95 22.19
N GLN A 82 9.07 -11.94 21.88
CA GLN A 82 8.81 -10.53 22.14
C GLN A 82 8.22 -9.91 20.88
N PHE A 83 7.26 -9.00 21.03
CA PHE A 83 6.67 -8.31 19.89
C PHE A 83 6.33 -6.86 20.23
N LYS A 84 6.21 -6.02 19.19
CA LYS A 84 5.67 -4.66 19.27
C LYS A 84 5.05 -4.25 17.93
N ARG A 85 4.01 -3.41 17.96
CA ARG A 85 3.45 -2.79 16.74
C ARG A 85 4.45 -1.77 16.18
N VAL A 86 4.57 -1.72 14.86
CA VAL A 86 5.37 -0.73 14.13
C VAL A 86 4.56 -0.17 12.96
N PRO A 87 4.89 1.02 12.44
CA PRO A 87 4.24 1.53 11.23
C PRO A 87 4.50 0.63 10.02
N CYS A 88 3.48 0.44 9.18
CA CYS A 88 3.62 -0.19 7.87
C CYS A 88 4.42 0.72 6.92
N GLN A 89 5.28 0.11 6.12
CA GLN A 89 6.00 0.77 5.04
C GLN A 89 6.00 -0.14 3.81
N TYR A 90 5.46 0.34 2.71
CA TYR A 90 5.36 -0.34 1.42
C TYR A 90 6.13 0.42 0.33
N PRO A 91 7.48 0.33 0.30
CA PRO A 91 8.29 1.09 -0.64
C PRO A 91 7.89 0.89 -2.10
N GLY A 92 7.64 2.00 -2.80
CA GLY A 92 7.27 2.00 -4.22
C GLY A 92 5.81 1.65 -4.50
N LEU A 93 5.02 1.34 -3.47
CA LEU A 93 3.57 1.16 -3.54
C LEU A 93 2.86 2.41 -3.00
N THR A 94 1.61 2.53 -3.39
CA THR A 94 0.69 3.58 -2.95
C THR A 94 -0.64 2.91 -2.65
N VAL A 95 -1.51 3.61 -1.91
CA VAL A 95 -2.81 3.07 -1.54
C VAL A 95 -3.55 2.58 -2.79
N THR A 96 -3.96 1.32 -2.76
CA THR A 96 -4.62 0.64 -3.88
C THR A 96 -6.01 0.22 -3.47
N PHE A 97 -6.97 0.39 -4.37
CA PHE A 97 -8.37 0.08 -4.14
C PHE A 97 -8.79 -1.10 -5.00
N ARG A 98 -9.05 -2.25 -4.38
CA ARG A 98 -9.52 -3.45 -5.07
C ARG A 98 -11.03 -3.57 -4.98
N VAL A 99 -11.69 -3.44 -6.11
CA VAL A 99 -13.13 -3.70 -6.22
C VAL A 99 -13.36 -5.20 -6.10
N GLN A 100 -14.20 -5.62 -5.15
CA GLN A 100 -14.45 -7.03 -4.88
C GLN A 100 -15.32 -7.69 -5.95
N HIS A 101 -15.15 -8.99 -6.15
CA HIS A 101 -15.83 -9.78 -7.19
C HIS A 101 -17.37 -9.67 -7.17
N GLY A 102 -17.97 -9.55 -5.98
CA GLY A 102 -19.43 -9.43 -5.83
C GLY A 102 -20.01 -8.04 -6.17
N SER A 103 -19.17 -7.07 -6.55
CA SER A 103 -19.62 -5.71 -6.86
C SER A 103 -20.44 -5.65 -8.15
N ASN A 104 -21.46 -4.79 -8.16
CA ASN A 104 -22.35 -4.52 -9.28
C ASN A 104 -22.80 -3.04 -9.24
N PRO A 105 -23.55 -2.53 -10.24
CA PRO A 105 -23.90 -1.10 -10.28
C PRO A 105 -24.62 -0.56 -9.03
N ASN A 106 -25.30 -1.41 -8.25
CA ASN A 106 -26.05 -1.04 -7.06
C ASN A 106 -25.37 -1.42 -5.74
N TYR A 107 -24.27 -2.17 -5.81
CA TYR A 107 -23.51 -2.65 -4.65
C TYR A 107 -22.02 -2.58 -4.96
N LEU A 108 -21.28 -1.77 -4.21
CA LEU A 108 -19.83 -1.65 -4.38
C LEU A 108 -19.13 -2.05 -3.09
N ALA A 109 -18.19 -2.97 -3.19
CA ALA A 109 -17.32 -3.37 -2.08
C ALA A 109 -15.86 -3.19 -2.49
N ILE A 110 -15.09 -2.48 -1.67
CA ILE A 110 -13.71 -2.07 -1.95
C ILE A 110 -12.82 -2.52 -0.81
N LEU A 111 -11.78 -3.28 -1.13
CA LEU A 111 -10.66 -3.53 -0.23
C LEU A 111 -9.62 -2.42 -0.42
N VAL A 112 -9.22 -1.79 0.67
CA VAL A 112 -8.06 -0.88 0.69
C VAL A 112 -6.80 -1.73 0.87
N GLU A 113 -5.73 -1.46 0.14
CA GLU A 113 -4.44 -2.17 0.23
C GLU A 113 -3.29 -1.15 0.26
N TYR A 114 -2.19 -1.48 0.97
CA TYR A 114 -0.91 -0.76 0.95
C TYR A 114 -0.92 0.68 1.48
N GLU A 115 -1.72 0.96 2.49
CA GLU A 115 -1.58 2.16 3.30
C GLU A 115 -0.35 2.07 4.20
N ASP A 116 0.45 3.13 4.17
CA ASP A 116 1.57 3.30 5.09
C ASP A 116 1.09 3.94 6.40
N GLY A 117 1.90 3.78 7.44
CA GLY A 117 1.66 4.44 8.72
C GLY A 117 1.24 3.48 9.84
N ALA A 118 0.87 4.08 10.97
CA ALA A 118 0.79 3.38 12.26
C ALA A 118 -0.62 2.93 12.68
N GLY A 119 -1.66 3.32 11.95
CA GLY A 119 -3.05 3.14 12.37
C GLY A 119 -3.90 2.51 11.28
N ASP A 120 -4.83 1.64 11.68
CA ASP A 120 -5.74 0.97 10.76
C ASP A 120 -6.70 1.97 10.11
N VAL A 121 -7.30 1.56 8.98
CA VAL A 121 -8.36 2.36 8.34
C VAL A 121 -9.59 2.32 9.22
N SER A 122 -9.99 3.48 9.72
CA SER A 122 -11.16 3.63 10.58
C SER A 122 -12.42 4.06 9.83
N GLN A 123 -12.27 4.65 8.63
CA GLN A 123 -13.40 5.04 7.78
C GLN A 123 -12.98 5.15 6.31
N VAL A 124 -13.84 4.70 5.40
CA VAL A 124 -13.78 5.04 3.98
C VAL A 124 -15.03 5.78 3.56
N ASP A 125 -14.87 6.93 2.90
CA ASP A 125 -15.95 7.65 2.25
C ASP A 125 -15.77 7.60 0.72
N ILE A 126 -16.89 7.64 0.01
CA ILE A 126 -16.93 7.66 -1.45
C ILE A 126 -17.68 8.88 -1.96
N MET A 127 -17.14 9.48 -3.02
CA MET A 127 -17.78 10.56 -3.75
C MET A 127 -18.10 10.09 -5.17
N GLU A 128 -19.38 10.15 -5.54
CA GLU A 128 -19.85 9.90 -6.90
C GLU A 128 -19.56 11.10 -7.80
N SER A 129 -19.54 10.88 -9.12
CA SER A 129 -19.45 11.94 -10.12
C SER A 129 -20.81 12.22 -10.75
N ARG A 130 -21.03 13.47 -11.18
CA ARG A 130 -22.26 13.90 -11.87
C ARG A 130 -22.18 13.53 -13.35
N LEU A 131 -23.33 13.23 -13.96
CA LEU A 131 -23.46 13.14 -15.41
C LEU A 131 -23.93 14.49 -15.98
N PRO A 132 -23.57 14.84 -17.23
CA PRO A 132 -22.76 14.05 -18.18
C PRO A 132 -21.25 14.32 -18.09
N ASP A 133 -20.83 15.38 -17.41
CA ASP A 133 -19.45 15.89 -17.42
C ASP A 133 -18.47 15.08 -16.56
N ARG A 134 -18.97 14.12 -15.76
CA ARG A 134 -18.19 13.28 -14.84
C ARG A 134 -17.45 14.12 -13.81
N ALA A 135 -17.95 15.30 -13.46
CA ALA A 135 -17.37 16.12 -12.41
C ALA A 135 -17.70 15.54 -11.02
N PRO A 136 -16.77 15.58 -10.04
CA PRO A 136 -17.05 15.15 -8.68
C PRO A 136 -18.27 15.89 -8.09
N THR A 137 -19.14 15.16 -7.39
CA THR A 137 -20.36 15.75 -6.80
C THR A 137 -20.07 16.72 -5.65
N GLY A 138 -18.89 16.65 -5.04
CA GLY A 138 -18.54 17.38 -3.82
C GLY A 138 -19.17 16.79 -2.55
N TYR A 139 -19.91 15.69 -2.65
CA TYR A 139 -20.62 15.09 -1.53
C TYR A 139 -19.99 13.74 -1.15
N TRP A 140 -19.47 13.64 0.06
CA TRP A 140 -18.90 12.41 0.62
C TRP A 140 -19.99 11.56 1.25
N THR A 141 -20.09 10.30 0.81
CA THR A 141 -20.97 9.30 1.40
C THR A 141 -20.14 8.30 2.20
N PRO A 142 -20.41 8.09 3.49
CA PRO A 142 -19.67 7.09 4.27
C PRO A 142 -20.01 5.68 3.78
N MET A 143 -18.97 4.88 3.57
CA MET A 143 -19.08 3.45 3.34
C MET A 143 -19.16 2.71 4.67
N ARG A 144 -19.74 1.51 4.66
CA ARG A 144 -19.83 0.65 5.84
C ARG A 144 -18.72 -0.37 5.82
N GLU A 145 -18.03 -0.56 6.94
CA GLU A 145 -17.11 -1.67 7.07
C GLU A 145 -17.88 -3.00 7.00
N SER A 146 -17.32 -3.97 6.28
CA SER A 146 -17.81 -5.34 6.23
C SER A 146 -16.89 -6.26 7.03
N TRP A 147 -15.83 -6.77 6.42
CA TRP A 147 -14.83 -7.61 7.07
C TRP A 147 -13.48 -7.37 6.38
N GLY A 148 -12.38 -7.42 7.12
CA GLY A 148 -11.06 -7.41 6.52
C GLY A 148 -10.72 -6.18 5.65
N SER A 149 -11.03 -4.97 6.13
CA SER A 149 -10.87 -3.71 5.39
C SER A 149 -11.60 -3.68 4.04
N ILE A 150 -12.67 -4.47 3.91
CA ILE A 150 -13.63 -4.34 2.83
C ILE A 150 -14.71 -3.34 3.27
N TRP A 151 -14.80 -2.24 2.54
CA TRP A 151 -15.78 -1.18 2.72
C TRP A 151 -16.85 -1.27 1.66
N ARG A 152 -18.12 -1.27 2.06
CA ARG A 152 -19.26 -1.46 1.15
C ARG A 152 -20.23 -0.29 1.12
N LEU A 153 -20.84 -0.08 -0.04
CA LEU A 153 -21.94 0.85 -0.26
C LEU A 153 -23.05 0.16 -1.08
N ASP A 154 -24.24 0.10 -0.48
CA ASP A 154 -25.46 -0.44 -1.07
C ASP A 154 -26.40 0.71 -1.47
N ARG A 155 -26.92 0.73 -2.72
CA ARG A 155 -27.87 1.77 -3.19
C ARG A 155 -29.00 1.18 -4.02
N LEU A 156 -30.19 1.80 -3.89
CA LEU A 156 -31.36 1.46 -4.71
C LEU A 156 -31.24 1.91 -6.17
N ARG A 157 -30.29 2.81 -6.46
CA ARG A 157 -29.97 3.28 -7.81
C ARG A 157 -28.54 2.88 -8.20
N PRO A 158 -28.23 2.80 -9.50
CA PRO A 158 -26.86 2.67 -9.94
C PRO A 158 -25.96 3.79 -9.40
N LEU A 159 -24.76 3.41 -8.99
CA LEU A 159 -23.69 4.31 -8.59
C LEU A 159 -23.11 5.01 -9.83
N GLN A 160 -22.79 6.30 -9.70
CA GLN A 160 -22.26 7.11 -10.80
C GLN A 160 -20.77 7.36 -10.61
N GLY A 161 -19.96 6.59 -11.35
CA GLY A 161 -18.51 6.81 -11.41
C GLY A 161 -18.14 7.94 -12.39
N PRO A 162 -16.87 8.39 -12.40
CA PRO A 162 -15.75 7.94 -11.55
C PRO A 162 -15.95 8.21 -10.06
N PHE A 163 -15.29 7.45 -9.20
CA PHE A 163 -15.40 7.60 -7.75
C PHE A 163 -14.11 8.16 -7.16
N SER A 164 -14.21 9.22 -6.36
CA SER A 164 -13.15 9.60 -5.43
C SER A 164 -13.35 8.85 -4.11
N LEU A 165 -12.25 8.48 -3.47
CA LEU A 165 -12.27 7.82 -2.17
C LEU A 165 -11.51 8.65 -1.15
N ARG A 166 -12.05 8.77 0.06
CA ARG A 166 -11.37 9.34 1.21
C ARG A 166 -11.18 8.26 2.25
N VAL A 167 -9.94 8.00 2.62
CA VAL A 167 -9.56 7.01 3.62
C VAL A 167 -9.12 7.74 4.87
N THR A 168 -9.63 7.37 6.03
CA THR A 168 -9.26 7.96 7.33
C THR A 168 -8.65 6.87 8.21
N ASP A 169 -7.51 7.17 8.83
CA ASP A 169 -6.85 6.28 9.78
C ASP A 169 -7.35 6.47 11.22
N GLU A 170 -7.03 5.54 12.11
CA GLU A 170 -7.37 5.61 13.55
C GLU A 170 -6.87 6.89 14.25
N SER A 171 -5.85 7.56 13.70
CA SER A 171 -5.34 8.83 14.23
C SER A 171 -6.16 10.05 13.77
N GLY A 172 -7.12 9.85 12.87
CA GLY A 172 -7.97 10.88 12.28
C GLY A 172 -7.36 11.59 11.08
N ARG A 173 -6.20 11.14 10.56
CA ARG A 173 -5.65 11.66 9.31
C ARG A 173 -6.47 11.12 8.15
N SER A 174 -6.76 11.96 7.15
CA SER A 174 -7.47 11.54 5.95
C SER A 174 -6.63 11.73 4.69
N LEU A 175 -6.72 10.76 3.79
CA LEU A 175 -6.13 10.74 2.47
C LEU A 175 -7.24 10.75 1.41
N VAL A 176 -7.10 11.56 0.36
CA VAL A 176 -8.07 11.62 -0.74
C VAL A 176 -7.44 11.12 -2.03
N ALA A 177 -8.06 10.10 -2.63
CA ALA A 177 -7.73 9.58 -3.95
C ALA A 177 -8.83 10.01 -4.93
N ASP A 178 -8.55 11.05 -5.71
CA ASP A 178 -9.54 11.64 -6.61
C ASP A 178 -9.78 10.80 -7.86
N GLN A 179 -11.07 10.53 -8.13
CA GLN A 179 -11.57 9.79 -9.30
C GLN A 179 -10.79 8.49 -9.60
N VAL A 180 -10.26 7.86 -8.55
CA VAL A 180 -9.33 6.72 -8.63
C VAL A 180 -9.97 5.47 -9.22
N ILE A 181 -11.28 5.27 -8.98
CA ILE A 181 -12.05 4.20 -9.63
C ILE A 181 -12.78 4.80 -10.83
N PRO A 182 -12.46 4.38 -12.08
CA PRO A 182 -13.07 4.95 -13.28
C PRO A 182 -14.53 4.53 -13.43
N ALA A 183 -15.31 5.24 -14.25
CA ALA A 183 -16.73 4.92 -14.47
C ALA A 183 -17.00 3.51 -15.03
N TYR A 184 -16.06 2.95 -15.80
CA TYR A 184 -16.13 1.61 -16.42
C TYR A 184 -15.41 0.54 -15.59
N TRP A 185 -15.37 0.73 -14.28
CA TRP A 185 -14.72 -0.19 -13.35
C TRP A 185 -15.24 -1.62 -13.51
N GLN A 186 -14.40 -2.59 -13.16
CA GLN A 186 -14.69 -4.01 -13.26
C GLN A 186 -14.62 -4.65 -11.88
N PRO A 187 -15.51 -5.61 -11.55
CA PRO A 187 -15.34 -6.42 -10.35
C PRO A 187 -14.00 -7.18 -10.39
N ASN A 188 -13.42 -7.40 -9.21
CA ASN A 188 -12.12 -8.05 -9.03
C ASN A 188 -10.92 -7.30 -9.67
N ALA A 189 -11.07 -6.02 -9.98
CA ALA A 189 -9.99 -5.16 -10.47
C ALA A 189 -9.38 -4.32 -9.34
N ALA A 190 -8.09 -4.00 -9.47
CA ALA A 190 -7.36 -3.13 -8.56
C ALA A 190 -7.02 -1.79 -9.23
N TYR A 191 -7.28 -0.70 -8.53
CA TYR A 191 -7.06 0.67 -8.97
C TYR A 191 -6.05 1.34 -8.04
N ARG A 192 -4.83 1.53 -8.55
CA ARG A 192 -3.74 2.16 -7.82
C ARG A 192 -3.94 3.67 -7.75
N SER A 193 -3.80 4.26 -6.57
CA SER A 193 -3.80 5.72 -6.40
C SER A 193 -2.39 6.31 -6.54
N LEU A 194 -2.29 7.64 -6.49
CA LEU A 194 -1.01 8.36 -6.44
C LEU A 194 -0.72 8.95 -5.06
N VAL A 195 -1.42 8.47 -4.02
CA VAL A 195 -1.41 9.06 -2.69
C VAL A 195 -0.97 8.04 -1.63
N GLN A 196 -0.34 8.52 -0.57
CA GLN A 196 0.10 7.73 0.57
C GLN A 196 0.02 8.55 1.87
N PHE A 197 -0.22 7.91 3.02
CA PHE A 197 -0.27 8.58 4.32
C PHE A 197 1.10 9.08 4.80
N ASP A 198 2.14 8.26 4.64
CA ASP A 198 3.51 8.64 4.94
C ASP A 198 4.30 8.71 3.62
N GLU A 199 4.67 9.91 3.20
CA GLU A 199 5.53 10.18 2.05
C GLU A 199 6.99 9.82 2.39
N THR A 200 7.31 8.53 2.57
CA THR A 200 8.69 8.05 2.40
C THR A 200 8.88 7.58 0.96
N LEU A 201 8.61 8.46 -0.01
CA LEU A 201 9.18 8.29 -1.33
C LEU A 201 10.71 8.34 -1.19
N PRO A 202 11.47 7.43 -1.83
CA PRO A 202 12.92 7.58 -1.84
C PRO A 202 13.24 8.97 -2.38
N MET A 203 13.97 9.74 -1.58
CA MET A 203 14.42 11.09 -1.87
C MET A 203 15.36 11.06 -3.08
N SER A 204 14.85 10.90 -4.30
CA SER A 204 15.68 10.93 -5.51
C SER A 204 14.99 11.42 -6.78
N LEU A 205 13.73 11.88 -6.77
CA LEU A 205 13.10 12.43 -7.98
C LEU A 205 12.32 13.74 -7.83
N VAL A 206 12.33 14.41 -6.67
CA VAL A 206 11.83 15.79 -6.58
C VAL A 206 12.99 16.76 -6.81
N THR A 207 13.42 16.90 -8.07
CA THR A 207 14.03 18.18 -8.48
C THR A 207 12.90 19.20 -8.54
N SER A 208 12.80 20.01 -7.49
CA SER A 208 11.98 21.21 -7.44
C SER A 208 12.44 22.18 -8.53
N GLY A 209 11.76 22.15 -9.68
CA GLY A 209 11.92 23.13 -10.75
C GLY A 209 11.19 24.43 -10.45
N ALA A 210 11.44 25.05 -9.30
CA ALA A 210 11.03 26.42 -9.01
C ALA A 210 12.19 27.37 -9.34
N ALA A 211 12.40 27.65 -10.63
CA ALA A 211 13.37 28.65 -11.07
C ALA A 211 12.65 29.92 -11.56
N SER A 212 12.65 30.88 -10.64
CA SER A 212 12.46 32.33 -10.79
C SER A 212 12.71 32.88 -12.21
N ARG A 213 11.74 33.66 -12.71
CA ARG A 213 11.93 34.57 -13.86
C ARG A 213 13.04 35.56 -13.53
N ARG A 214 14.22 35.39 -14.12
CA ARG A 214 15.16 36.48 -14.37
C ARG A 214 15.23 36.71 -15.87
N ARG A 215 14.88 37.93 -16.29
CA ARG A 215 15.10 38.42 -17.65
C ARG A 215 16.60 38.34 -17.95
N LEU A 216 16.98 37.40 -18.82
CA LEU A 216 18.30 37.36 -19.41
C LEU A 216 18.29 38.30 -20.62
N VAL A 217 18.99 39.42 -20.50
CA VAL A 217 19.29 40.30 -21.64
C VAL A 217 20.38 39.60 -22.45
N LEU A 218 20.05 39.15 -23.66
CA LEU A 218 21.05 38.66 -24.62
C LEU A 218 21.83 39.85 -25.21
N PRO A 219 23.17 39.81 -25.24
CA PRO A 219 23.90 40.47 -26.30
C PRO A 219 23.98 39.55 -27.52
N MET A 220 23.51 40.06 -28.66
CA MET A 220 23.97 39.63 -29.98
C MET A 220 25.50 39.72 -30.02
N MET A 221 26.18 38.79 -30.71
CA MET A 221 27.04 39.09 -31.85
C MET A 221 27.72 37.84 -32.45
N TYR A 222 27.46 37.65 -33.75
CA TYR A 222 28.32 37.21 -34.85
C TYR A 222 29.03 35.83 -34.87
N SER A 223 28.41 34.93 -35.64
CA SER A 223 28.91 34.29 -36.88
C SER A 223 30.42 34.04 -37.07
N ALA A 224 30.79 32.76 -37.21
CA ALA A 224 31.68 32.29 -38.28
C ALA A 224 31.38 30.81 -38.60
N ALA A 225 30.99 30.57 -39.84
CA ALA A 225 30.79 29.24 -40.41
C ALA A 225 32.13 28.59 -40.75
N LEU A 226 32.24 27.27 -40.56
CA LEU A 226 33.05 26.44 -41.45
C LEU A 226 32.42 25.06 -41.58
N THR A 227 32.02 24.81 -42.82
CA THR A 227 31.53 23.59 -43.45
C THR A 227 32.50 22.43 -43.31
N TYR A 228 32.01 21.20 -43.11
CA TYR A 228 32.48 20.03 -43.86
C TYR A 228 31.41 18.91 -43.85
N VAL A 229 31.35 18.22 -44.98
CA VAL A 229 30.28 17.34 -45.48
C VAL A 229 30.47 15.88 -45.01
N TRP A 230 29.33 15.16 -44.89
CA TRP A 230 29.03 13.71 -44.80
C TRP A 230 30.02 12.69 -45.45
N PRO A 231 29.94 11.34 -45.21
CA PRO A 231 28.74 10.52 -44.90
C PRO A 231 28.91 9.28 -43.96
N CYS A 232 27.78 8.59 -43.74
CA CYS A 232 27.56 7.18 -43.40
C CYS A 232 28.74 6.20 -43.60
N VAL A 233 28.87 5.17 -42.73
CA VAL A 233 28.72 3.72 -43.06
C VAL A 233 28.72 2.85 -41.78
N ARG A 234 27.87 1.82 -41.87
CA ARG A 234 27.64 0.59 -41.10
C ARG A 234 28.83 -0.19 -40.51
N SER A 235 28.49 -0.93 -39.45
CA SER A 235 28.92 -2.30 -39.06
C SER A 235 30.33 -2.51 -38.48
N ILE A 236 30.41 -3.23 -37.33
CA ILE A 236 30.84 -4.64 -37.24
C ILE A 236 30.64 -5.20 -35.82
N LEU A 237 30.30 -6.50 -35.79
CA LEU A 237 30.03 -7.40 -34.68
C LEU A 237 31.24 -7.71 -33.76
N ALA A 238 30.87 -8.20 -32.57
CA ALA A 238 31.42 -9.34 -31.81
C ALA A 238 32.86 -9.28 -31.27
N VAL A 239 32.96 -9.45 -29.94
CA VAL A 239 33.45 -10.68 -29.30
C VAL A 239 32.53 -11.00 -28.12
#